data_AF-A0A853MC42-F1
#
_entry.id   AF-A0A853MC42-F1
#
_cell.length_a   1.000
_cell.length_b   1.000
_cell.length_c   1.000
_cell.angle_alpha   90.00
_cell.angle_beta   90.00
_cell.angle_gamma   90.00
#
_symmetry.space_group_name_H-M   'P 1'
#
loop_
_entity.id
_entity.type
_entity.pdbx_description
1 polymer ?
#
loop_
_entity_poly.entity_id
_entity_poly.type
_entity_poly.pdbx_seq_one_letter_code
_entity_poly.pdbx_strand_id
1 'polypeptide(L)'
;MVAISETPRLTIQTVEIAPNTIAIRSLDWDRDRFDIEFSLQNGTTYNSYLIQGEETILIDTSHQKFRQLYLETLNNLVDPQTIDYIIVSHTEPDHSGLIEDVLRLAPRATVLASRVAIQFLEGLVHSPFSKRIVKSGDRVNIGKGHEIEFVSAPNLHWPDTIFSFDRKTQILYTCDAFGMHFCDHRTFDEDLEAIEADFRFYYDCLMGPNSRSLLNAMKRMGELGKIKIIASGHGPLLYHHLETLTEHYQNWSQKQTKTENTEKTNNKQTKSLDVNMEKALGRISSGLYIITAKKGEISDGMMASWVAQASFQPLGFTIAVAHDRPINNLLQPGDRFILNVLAEGNYQELKKHFLKRLLPGMDRFAGVKFQPGKNGSPILNDALAYIECEVISRMECSDHRILYCTVEDGKVSQTNGLTAVRHRKVGNYY
;
A
#
# COMPACT_ATOMS: atom_id res chain seq x y z
N MET A 1 -4.15 14.20 32.06
CA MET A 1 -5.37 13.38 31.87
C MET A 1 -5.98 13.75 30.53
N VAL A 2 -5.93 12.85 29.56
CA VAL A 2 -6.97 12.73 28.54
C VAL A 2 -7.17 11.23 28.36
N ALA A 3 -8.12 10.70 29.12
CA ALA A 3 -8.73 9.43 28.78
C ALA A 3 -9.90 9.79 27.87
N ILE A 4 -9.92 9.29 26.64
CA ILE A 4 -11.15 8.77 26.06
C ILE A 4 -10.77 7.50 25.30
N SER A 5 -10.92 6.37 25.97
CA SER A 5 -11.06 5.07 25.32
C SER A 5 -12.47 5.06 24.73
N GLU A 6 -12.68 5.69 23.58
CA GLU A 6 -13.92 5.49 22.83
C GLU A 6 -13.93 4.05 22.34
N THR A 7 -14.96 3.30 22.73
CA THR A 7 -15.18 1.97 22.19
C THR A 7 -15.40 2.13 20.68
N PRO A 8 -14.63 1.44 19.82
CA PRO A 8 -14.74 1.64 18.38
C PRO A 8 -16.16 1.30 17.92
N ARG A 9 -16.74 2.18 17.11
CA ARG A 9 -18.06 2.02 16.50
C ARG A 9 -17.96 0.97 15.39
N LEU A 10 -18.03 -0.29 15.80
CA LEU A 10 -18.05 -1.45 14.92
C LEU A 10 -19.47 -2.00 14.84
N THR A 11 -20.01 -2.11 13.62
CA THR A 11 -21.34 -2.66 13.39
C THR A 11 -21.31 -3.65 12.23
N ILE A 12 -22.26 -4.59 12.18
CA ILE A 12 -22.44 -5.47 11.02
C ILE A 12 -23.81 -5.23 10.40
N GLN A 13 -23.83 -5.21 9.07
CA GLN A 13 -25.04 -5.12 8.26
C GLN A 13 -25.12 -6.33 7.34
N THR A 14 -26.27 -7.00 7.31
CA THR A 14 -26.54 -8.12 6.39
C THR A 14 -27.63 -7.72 5.41
N VAL A 15 -27.37 -7.88 4.11
CA VAL A 15 -28.32 -7.46 3.06
C VAL A 15 -28.38 -8.51 1.96
N GLU A 16 -29.58 -8.92 1.56
CA GLU A 16 -29.76 -9.76 0.37
C GLU A 16 -29.56 -8.89 -0.88
N ILE A 17 -28.49 -9.16 -1.65
CA ILE A 17 -28.10 -8.39 -2.84
C ILE A 17 -28.56 -9.05 -4.15
N ALA A 18 -28.91 -10.33 -4.09
CA ALA A 18 -29.58 -11.10 -5.13
C ALA A 18 -30.21 -12.36 -4.51
N PRO A 19 -31.12 -13.07 -5.21
CA PRO A 19 -31.77 -14.26 -4.65
C PRO A 19 -30.77 -15.30 -4.15
N ASN A 20 -30.81 -15.61 -2.84
CA ASN A 20 -29.88 -16.53 -2.16
C ASN A 20 -28.43 -16.03 -2.11
N THR A 21 -28.22 -14.72 -2.17
CA THR A 21 -26.91 -14.08 -2.04
C THR A 21 -26.99 -12.94 -1.04
N ILE A 22 -26.29 -13.10 0.09
CA ILE A 22 -26.28 -12.15 1.20
C ILE A 22 -24.89 -11.51 1.28
N ALA A 23 -24.83 -10.19 1.31
CA ALA A 23 -23.65 -9.44 1.70
C ALA A 23 -23.62 -9.30 3.22
N ILE A 24 -22.48 -9.60 3.84
CA ILE A 24 -22.17 -9.36 5.25
C ILE A 24 -21.12 -8.26 5.30
N ARG A 25 -21.56 -7.04 5.63
CA ARG A 25 -20.72 -5.84 5.65
C ARG A 25 -20.32 -5.53 7.09
N SER A 26 -19.02 -5.55 7.35
CA SER A 26 -18.45 -5.16 8.65
C SER A 26 -18.09 -3.67 8.60
N LEU A 27 -18.94 -2.81 9.17
CA LEU A 27 -18.85 -1.35 9.11
C LEU A 27 -17.97 -0.84 10.25
N ASP A 28 -16.83 -0.24 9.90
CA ASP A 28 -15.93 0.45 10.81
C ASP A 28 -15.98 1.96 10.56
N TRP A 29 -16.70 2.66 11.45
CA TRP A 29 -16.95 4.09 11.35
C TRP A 29 -15.78 4.95 11.80
N ASP A 30 -14.87 4.39 12.60
CA ASP A 30 -13.82 5.15 13.28
C ASP A 30 -12.43 4.90 12.68
N ARG A 31 -12.34 4.13 11.60
CA ARG A 31 -11.07 3.90 10.94
C ARG A 31 -10.60 5.19 10.27
N ASP A 32 -9.58 5.79 10.86
CA ASP A 32 -8.94 7.02 10.39
C ASP A 32 -7.70 6.74 9.54
N ARG A 33 -7.24 5.47 9.46
CA ARG A 33 -6.08 5.05 8.65
C ARG A 33 -6.21 3.67 8.03
N PHE A 34 -5.81 3.55 6.76
CA PHE A 34 -5.54 2.28 6.12
C PHE A 34 -4.03 2.08 6.00
N ASP A 35 -3.52 1.00 6.60
CA ASP A 35 -2.10 0.82 6.92
C ASP A 35 -1.47 2.05 7.65
N ILE A 36 -0.14 2.19 7.65
CA ILE A 36 0.58 3.32 8.24
C ILE A 36 0.52 4.57 7.34
N GLU A 37 0.11 4.43 6.07
CA GLU A 37 0.42 5.39 5.01
C GLU A 37 -0.75 6.32 4.61
N PHE A 38 -2.01 5.91 4.76
CA PHE A 38 -3.15 6.66 4.20
C PHE A 38 -4.17 7.07 5.28
N SER A 39 -4.46 8.36 5.39
CA SER A 39 -5.55 8.85 6.24
C SER A 39 -6.89 8.61 5.56
N LEU A 40 -7.86 8.10 6.31
CA LEU A 40 -9.24 7.92 5.89
C LEU A 40 -10.10 9.00 6.53
N GLN A 41 -11.04 9.55 5.76
CA GLN A 41 -11.97 10.57 6.28
C GLN A 41 -13.33 9.97 6.66
N ASN A 42 -13.73 8.88 5.99
CA ASN A 42 -15.10 8.35 6.02
C ASN A 42 -15.20 6.91 6.55
N GLY A 43 -14.19 6.41 7.28
CA GLY A 43 -14.15 5.02 7.75
C GLY A 43 -14.04 4.01 6.60
N THR A 44 -14.38 2.75 6.86
CA THR A 44 -14.41 1.70 5.81
C THR A 44 -15.40 0.58 6.15
N THR A 45 -15.62 -0.32 5.19
CA THR A 45 -16.25 -1.62 5.44
C THR A 45 -15.32 -2.78 5.09
N TYR A 46 -15.60 -3.98 5.63
CA TYR A 46 -15.03 -5.26 5.17
C TYR A 46 -16.20 -6.15 4.76
N ASN A 47 -16.37 -6.36 3.46
CA ASN A 47 -17.51 -7.03 2.88
C ASN A 47 -17.15 -8.49 2.56
N SER A 48 -17.97 -9.41 3.05
CA SER A 48 -17.94 -10.83 2.66
C SER A 48 -19.31 -11.25 2.13
N TYR A 49 -19.39 -12.40 1.46
CA TYR A 49 -20.60 -12.80 0.74
C TYR A 49 -20.94 -14.26 0.98
N LEU A 50 -22.22 -14.53 1.25
CA LEU A 50 -22.76 -15.87 1.43
C LEU A 50 -23.69 -16.20 0.26
N ILE A 51 -23.40 -17.28 -0.46
CA ILE A 51 -24.20 -17.76 -1.61
C ILE A 51 -24.75 -19.15 -1.29
N GLN A 52 -26.07 -19.32 -1.41
CA GLN A 52 -26.76 -20.57 -1.04
C GLN A 52 -27.39 -21.25 -2.27
N GLY A 53 -26.64 -22.18 -2.85
CA GLY A 53 -27.10 -23.11 -3.87
C GLY A 53 -27.72 -24.39 -3.29
N GLU A 54 -27.45 -25.52 -3.94
CA GLU A 54 -27.43 -26.85 -3.29
C GLU A 54 -26.22 -26.99 -2.38
N GLU A 55 -25.07 -26.43 -2.80
CA GLU A 55 -23.88 -26.23 -1.98
C GLU A 55 -23.78 -24.75 -1.53
N THR A 56 -23.14 -24.52 -0.39
CA THR A 56 -22.99 -23.17 0.20
C THR A 56 -21.57 -22.64 0.04
N ILE A 57 -21.45 -21.39 -0.40
CA ILE A 57 -20.17 -20.66 -0.52
C ILE A 57 -20.14 -19.48 0.44
N LEU A 58 -19.04 -19.33 1.18
CA LEU A 58 -18.62 -18.07 1.77
C LEU A 58 -17.47 -17.47 0.95
N ILE A 59 -17.55 -16.18 0.59
CA ILE A 59 -16.52 -15.44 -0.12
C ILE A 59 -15.91 -14.42 0.82
N ASP A 60 -14.60 -14.55 1.04
CA ASP A 60 -13.78 -13.79 1.98
C ASP A 60 -14.36 -13.76 3.41
N THR A 61 -13.71 -13.03 4.31
CA THR A 61 -14.19 -12.84 5.69
C THR A 61 -14.11 -11.37 6.07
N SER A 62 -13.59 -11.06 7.26
CA SER A 62 -13.51 -9.70 7.77
C SER A 62 -12.21 -9.52 8.55
N HIS A 63 -11.98 -8.30 9.00
CA HIS A 63 -10.87 -7.95 9.86
C HIS A 63 -11.02 -8.56 11.25
N GLN A 64 -9.91 -8.98 11.87
CA GLN A 64 -9.87 -9.59 13.20
C GLN A 64 -10.64 -8.83 14.30
N LYS A 65 -10.76 -7.49 14.24
CA LYS A 65 -11.51 -6.69 15.22
C LYS A 65 -13.02 -6.97 15.21
N PHE A 66 -13.55 -7.50 14.12
CA PHE A 66 -14.95 -7.93 13.99
C PHE A 66 -15.18 -9.38 14.42
N ARG A 67 -14.16 -10.11 14.89
CA ARG A 67 -14.22 -11.56 15.16
C ARG A 67 -15.51 -11.99 15.85
N GLN A 68 -15.86 -11.36 16.97
CA GLN A 68 -17.07 -11.72 17.70
C GLN A 68 -18.35 -11.44 16.89
N LEU A 69 -18.54 -10.19 16.47
CA LEU A 69 -19.73 -9.76 15.70
C LEU A 69 -19.92 -10.59 14.42
N TYR A 70 -18.82 -10.88 13.71
CA TYR A 70 -18.83 -11.60 12.45
C TYR A 70 -19.21 -13.06 12.63
N LEU A 71 -18.60 -13.77 13.58
CA LEU A 71 -18.89 -15.19 13.81
C LEU A 71 -20.32 -15.37 14.37
N GLU A 72 -20.79 -14.48 15.24
CA GLU A 72 -22.19 -14.47 15.70
C GLU A 72 -23.16 -14.25 14.55
N THR A 73 -22.87 -13.28 13.68
CA THR A 73 -23.69 -13.00 12.48
C THR A 73 -23.71 -14.19 11.53
N LEU A 74 -22.55 -14.79 11.24
CA LEU A 74 -22.46 -15.93 10.33
C LEU A 74 -23.29 -17.12 10.84
N ASN A 75 -23.19 -17.47 12.13
CA ASN A 75 -23.98 -18.54 12.74
C ASN A 75 -25.50 -18.30 12.66
N ASN A 76 -25.94 -17.03 12.69
CA ASN A 76 -27.36 -16.68 12.55
C ASN A 76 -27.86 -16.78 11.10
N LEU A 77 -26.97 -16.61 10.12
CA LEU A 77 -27.32 -16.68 8.70
C LEU A 77 -27.27 -18.11 8.15
N VAL A 78 -26.36 -18.94 8.64
CA VAL A 78 -26.16 -20.32 8.19
C VAL A 78 -25.53 -21.16 9.28
N ASP A 79 -25.80 -22.47 9.29
CA ASP A 79 -24.99 -23.41 10.04
C ASP A 79 -23.60 -23.48 9.37
N PRO A 80 -22.51 -23.01 10.01
CA PRO A 80 -21.20 -22.99 9.35
C PRO A 80 -20.71 -24.38 8.94
N GLN A 81 -21.20 -25.45 9.58
CA GLN A 81 -20.87 -26.82 9.21
C GLN A 81 -21.41 -27.21 7.83
N THR A 82 -22.41 -26.49 7.30
CA THR A 82 -22.96 -26.73 5.95
C THR A 82 -22.28 -25.89 4.87
N ILE A 83 -21.24 -25.11 5.21
CA ILE A 83 -20.44 -24.40 4.21
C ILE A 83 -19.56 -25.41 3.47
N ASP A 84 -19.75 -25.51 2.15
CA ASP A 84 -19.04 -26.47 1.30
C ASP A 84 -17.77 -25.84 0.70
N TYR A 85 -17.79 -24.53 0.42
CA TYR A 85 -16.62 -23.81 -0.08
C TYR A 85 -16.38 -22.48 0.63
N ILE A 86 -15.11 -22.13 0.78
CA ILE A 86 -14.66 -20.80 1.16
C ILE A 86 -13.80 -20.26 0.02
N ILE A 87 -14.29 -19.24 -0.69
CA ILE A 87 -13.49 -18.53 -1.69
C ILE A 87 -12.65 -17.50 -0.96
N VAL A 88 -11.34 -17.54 -1.14
CA VAL A 88 -10.43 -16.48 -0.67
C VAL A 88 -9.91 -15.75 -1.89
N SER A 89 -10.49 -14.58 -2.16
CA SER A 89 -10.12 -13.73 -3.28
C SER A 89 -8.78 -13.05 -3.05
N HIS A 90 -8.46 -12.74 -1.79
CA HIS A 90 -7.26 -12.02 -1.40
C HIS A 90 -6.90 -12.30 0.08
N THR A 91 -5.60 -12.40 0.39
CA THR A 91 -5.11 -12.83 1.71
C THR A 91 -4.69 -11.69 2.64
N GLU A 92 -4.88 -10.42 2.27
CA GLU A 92 -4.62 -9.31 3.19
C GLU A 92 -5.48 -9.44 4.47
N PRO A 93 -4.94 -9.16 5.68
CA PRO A 93 -5.58 -9.54 6.95
C PRO A 93 -6.94 -8.89 7.23
N ASP A 94 -7.30 -7.85 6.51
CA ASP A 94 -8.59 -7.17 6.66
C ASP A 94 -9.73 -7.88 5.91
N HIS A 95 -9.41 -8.80 4.99
CA HIS A 95 -10.36 -9.71 4.33
C HIS A 95 -10.20 -11.15 4.82
N SER A 96 -8.97 -11.58 5.08
CA SER A 96 -8.64 -12.97 5.42
C SER A 96 -8.51 -13.22 6.93
N GLY A 97 -8.63 -12.17 7.75
CA GLY A 97 -8.30 -12.19 9.17
C GLY A 97 -9.09 -13.17 10.02
N LEU A 98 -10.24 -13.66 9.53
CA LEU A 98 -11.08 -14.64 10.23
C LEU A 98 -11.15 -16.00 9.51
N ILE A 99 -10.36 -16.24 8.46
CA ILE A 99 -10.39 -17.49 7.69
C ILE A 99 -10.08 -18.70 8.59
N GLU A 100 -9.09 -18.60 9.48
CA GLU A 100 -8.78 -19.69 10.41
C GLU A 100 -9.97 -19.98 11.34
N ASP A 101 -10.63 -18.95 11.87
CA ASP A 101 -11.79 -19.11 12.74
C ASP A 101 -12.97 -19.76 12.01
N VAL A 102 -13.25 -19.33 10.78
CA VAL A 102 -14.32 -19.92 9.95
C VAL A 102 -13.98 -21.38 9.61
N LEU A 103 -12.74 -21.70 9.26
CA LEU A 103 -12.33 -23.09 8.98
C LEU A 103 -12.49 -24.03 10.18
N ARG A 104 -12.33 -23.52 11.41
CA ARG A 104 -12.62 -24.31 12.62
C ARG A 104 -14.12 -24.60 12.77
N LEU A 105 -15.00 -23.68 12.35
CA LEU A 105 -16.46 -23.86 12.37
C LEU A 105 -16.96 -24.69 11.18
N ALA A 106 -16.29 -24.59 10.04
CA ALA A 106 -16.62 -25.25 8.77
C ALA A 106 -15.52 -26.24 8.34
N PRO A 107 -15.23 -27.29 9.12
CA PRO A 107 -14.06 -28.16 8.88
C PRO A 107 -14.12 -28.98 7.59
N ARG A 108 -15.31 -29.07 6.98
CA ARG A 108 -15.55 -29.76 5.70
C ARG A 108 -15.46 -28.84 4.48
N ALA A 109 -15.37 -27.53 4.67
CA ALA A 109 -15.27 -26.58 3.58
C ALA A 109 -13.97 -26.78 2.79
N THR A 110 -14.05 -26.67 1.48
CA THR A 110 -12.87 -26.63 0.60
C THR A 110 -12.54 -25.20 0.24
N VAL A 111 -11.33 -24.76 0.58
CA VAL A 111 -10.83 -23.43 0.23
C VAL A 111 -10.53 -23.35 -1.27
N LEU A 112 -11.17 -22.41 -1.96
CA LEU A 112 -10.95 -22.10 -3.37
C LEU A 112 -10.17 -20.80 -3.47
N ALA A 113 -8.93 -20.85 -3.93
CA ALA A 113 -8.11 -19.64 -4.06
C ALA A 113 -7.06 -19.78 -5.17
N SER A 114 -6.41 -18.68 -5.52
CA SER A 114 -5.27 -18.72 -6.44
C SER A 114 -4.11 -19.53 -5.85
N ARG A 115 -3.18 -19.99 -6.69
CA ARG A 115 -1.98 -20.71 -6.20
C ARG A 115 -1.18 -19.92 -5.18
N VAL A 116 -1.06 -18.60 -5.37
CA VAL A 116 -0.30 -17.73 -4.47
C VAL A 116 -1.08 -17.50 -3.17
N ALA A 117 -2.40 -17.33 -3.24
CA ALA A 117 -3.25 -17.23 -2.06
C ALA A 117 -3.16 -18.49 -1.20
N ILE A 118 -3.22 -19.69 -1.79
CA ILE A 118 -3.05 -20.95 -1.06
C ILE A 118 -1.69 -21.00 -0.34
N GLN A 119 -0.61 -20.57 -1.00
CA GLN A 119 0.73 -20.53 -0.39
C GLN A 119 0.78 -19.57 0.81
N PHE A 120 0.13 -18.41 0.72
CA PHE A 120 0.05 -17.47 1.85
C PHE A 120 -0.83 -18.00 2.98
N LEU A 121 -1.98 -18.60 2.65
CA LEU A 121 -2.88 -19.20 3.63
C LEU A 121 -2.24 -20.36 4.39
N GLU A 122 -1.35 -21.16 3.79
CA GLU A 122 -0.59 -22.18 4.53
C GLU A 122 0.32 -21.57 5.61
N GLY A 123 0.77 -20.32 5.43
CA GLY A 123 1.54 -19.58 6.42
C GLY A 123 0.68 -18.87 7.48
N LEU A 124 -0.57 -18.53 7.14
CA LEU A 124 -1.52 -17.84 8.02
C LEU A 124 -2.36 -18.81 8.85
N VAL A 125 -2.77 -19.93 8.26
CA VAL A 125 -3.61 -20.97 8.87
C VAL A 125 -2.70 -22.12 9.33
N HIS A 126 -2.42 -22.18 10.62
CA HIS A 126 -1.50 -23.15 11.21
C HIS A 126 -2.12 -24.54 11.43
N SER A 127 -3.10 -24.93 10.61
CA SER A 127 -3.77 -26.23 10.64
C SER A 127 -4.05 -26.72 9.22
N PRO A 128 -4.07 -28.04 8.95
CA PRO A 128 -4.44 -28.55 7.64
C PRO A 128 -5.89 -28.18 7.27
N PHE A 129 -6.11 -27.79 6.02
CA PHE A 129 -7.44 -27.51 5.47
C PHE A 129 -7.57 -28.08 4.05
N SER A 130 -8.79 -28.45 3.66
CA SER A 130 -9.10 -28.87 2.28
C SER A 130 -8.98 -27.66 1.36
N LYS A 131 -8.36 -27.84 0.19
CA LYS A 131 -8.12 -26.74 -0.75
C LYS A 131 -8.08 -27.19 -2.20
N ARG A 132 -8.49 -26.28 -3.08
CA ARG A 132 -8.39 -26.41 -4.54
C ARG A 132 -7.87 -25.11 -5.12
N ILE A 133 -6.76 -25.21 -5.86
CA ILE A 133 -6.22 -24.09 -6.63
C ILE A 133 -7.15 -23.83 -7.82
N VAL A 134 -7.56 -22.57 -7.99
CA VAL A 134 -8.37 -22.11 -9.12
C VAL A 134 -7.60 -21.10 -9.98
N LYS A 135 -7.92 -21.09 -11.28
CA LYS A 135 -7.33 -20.23 -12.32
C LYS A 135 -8.43 -19.60 -13.16
N SER A 136 -8.08 -18.61 -13.98
CA SER A 136 -9.00 -18.04 -14.97
C SER A 136 -9.72 -19.11 -15.79
N GLY A 137 -11.05 -19.05 -15.82
CA GLY A 137 -11.91 -19.97 -16.55
C GLY A 137 -12.29 -21.25 -15.81
N ASP A 138 -11.66 -21.54 -14.66
CA ASP A 138 -12.14 -22.62 -13.79
C ASP A 138 -13.55 -22.29 -13.29
N ARG A 139 -14.35 -23.34 -13.10
CA ARG A 139 -15.74 -23.22 -12.64
C ARG A 139 -16.07 -24.16 -11.49
N VAL A 140 -17.01 -23.71 -10.66
CA VAL A 140 -17.65 -24.49 -9.59
C VAL A 140 -19.15 -24.28 -9.67
N ASN A 141 -19.89 -25.36 -9.92
CA ASN A 141 -21.35 -25.35 -9.93
C ASN A 141 -21.84 -25.76 -8.56
N ILE A 142 -22.58 -24.89 -7.88
CA ILE A 142 -23.12 -25.14 -6.54
C ILE A 142 -24.62 -25.45 -6.57
N GLY A 143 -25.19 -25.75 -7.74
CA GLY A 143 -26.60 -26.06 -7.91
C GLY A 143 -27.50 -24.82 -7.95
N LYS A 144 -28.81 -25.05 -8.12
CA LYS A 144 -29.82 -23.99 -8.32
C LYS A 144 -29.48 -22.97 -9.41
N GLY A 145 -28.67 -23.35 -10.39
CA GLY A 145 -28.20 -22.50 -11.49
C GLY A 145 -26.98 -21.62 -11.19
N HIS A 146 -26.45 -21.61 -9.96
CA HIS A 146 -25.24 -20.86 -9.63
C HIS A 146 -24.00 -21.61 -10.14
N GLU A 147 -23.28 -20.99 -11.07
CA GLU A 147 -21.99 -21.45 -11.56
C GLU A 147 -20.98 -20.32 -11.37
N ILE A 148 -20.03 -20.55 -10.46
CA ILE A 148 -18.98 -19.58 -10.12
C ILE A 148 -17.81 -19.77 -11.06
N GLU A 149 -17.49 -18.75 -11.85
CA GLU A 149 -16.34 -18.70 -12.74
C GLU A 149 -15.24 -17.81 -12.19
N PHE A 150 -14.00 -18.28 -12.20
CA PHE A 150 -12.87 -17.54 -11.63
C PHE A 150 -12.13 -16.71 -12.69
N VAL A 151 -11.66 -15.53 -12.29
CA VAL A 151 -10.84 -14.64 -13.14
C VAL A 151 -9.60 -14.20 -12.38
N SER A 152 -8.44 -14.69 -12.81
CA SER A 152 -7.16 -14.28 -12.23
C SER A 152 -6.92 -12.78 -12.42
N ALA A 153 -6.56 -12.11 -11.34
CA ALA A 153 -6.41 -10.66 -11.25
C ALA A 153 -5.12 -10.29 -10.48
N PRO A 154 -3.95 -10.90 -10.76
CA PRO A 154 -2.77 -10.75 -9.92
C PRO A 154 -2.25 -9.31 -9.92
N ASN A 155 -1.72 -8.90 -8.77
CA ASN A 155 -1.25 -7.55 -8.45
C ASN A 155 -2.39 -6.52 -8.45
N LEU A 156 -3.60 -6.89 -7.99
CA LEU A 156 -4.72 -5.97 -7.78
C LEU A 156 -5.24 -6.04 -6.32
N HIS A 157 -4.44 -5.64 -5.33
CA HIS A 157 -3.10 -5.05 -5.44
C HIS A 157 -1.96 -6.04 -5.10
N TRP A 158 -2.27 -7.21 -4.55
CA TRP A 158 -1.28 -8.26 -4.24
C TRP A 158 -1.22 -9.35 -5.32
N PRO A 159 -0.12 -10.13 -5.38
CA PRO A 159 0.07 -11.16 -6.41
C PRO A 159 -0.93 -12.33 -6.34
N ASP A 160 -1.71 -12.44 -5.28
CA ASP A 160 -2.62 -13.54 -4.98
C ASP A 160 -4.06 -13.32 -5.46
N THR A 161 -4.41 -12.10 -5.83
CA THR A 161 -5.79 -11.70 -6.11
C THR A 161 -6.45 -12.50 -7.24
N ILE A 162 -7.68 -12.98 -6.97
CA ILE A 162 -8.55 -13.67 -7.92
C ILE A 162 -10.01 -13.26 -7.72
N PHE A 163 -10.70 -12.94 -8.81
CA PHE A 163 -12.14 -12.63 -8.79
C PHE A 163 -12.96 -13.90 -8.99
N SER A 164 -14.21 -13.87 -8.51
CA SER A 164 -15.20 -14.90 -8.76
C SER A 164 -16.48 -14.29 -9.30
N PHE A 165 -17.07 -14.89 -10.33
CA PHE A 165 -18.26 -14.40 -11.00
C PHE A 165 -19.38 -15.43 -10.92
N ASP A 166 -20.52 -15.06 -10.33
CA ASP A 166 -21.70 -15.92 -10.34
C ASP A 166 -22.52 -15.68 -11.62
N ARG A 167 -22.51 -16.67 -12.51
CA ARG A 167 -23.22 -16.64 -13.80
C ARG A 167 -24.74 -16.44 -13.64
N LYS A 168 -25.35 -16.87 -12.53
CA LYS A 168 -26.81 -16.75 -12.31
C LYS A 168 -27.21 -15.33 -11.92
N THR A 169 -26.55 -14.78 -10.91
CA THR A 169 -26.88 -13.46 -10.35
C THR A 169 -26.20 -12.34 -11.11
N GLN A 170 -25.21 -12.65 -11.95
CA GLN A 170 -24.38 -11.71 -12.68
C GLN A 170 -23.58 -10.79 -11.74
N ILE A 171 -23.22 -11.30 -10.56
CA ILE A 171 -22.41 -10.58 -9.55
C ILE A 171 -20.94 -10.99 -9.72
N LEU A 172 -20.07 -9.99 -9.81
CA LEU A 172 -18.61 -10.17 -9.79
C LEU A 172 -18.05 -9.76 -8.42
N TYR A 173 -17.45 -10.72 -7.72
CA TYR A 173 -16.77 -10.49 -6.44
C TYR A 173 -15.31 -10.18 -6.70
N THR A 174 -14.86 -9.01 -6.24
CA THR A 174 -13.58 -8.40 -6.67
C THR A 174 -12.61 -8.09 -5.54
N CYS A 175 -13.03 -8.26 -4.28
CA CYS A 175 -12.28 -7.84 -3.12
C CYS A 175 -11.82 -6.37 -3.30
N ASP A 176 -10.53 -6.07 -3.28
CA ASP A 176 -10.06 -4.68 -3.35
C ASP A 176 -10.38 -3.95 -4.65
N ALA A 177 -10.38 -4.63 -5.79
CA ALA A 177 -10.56 -3.96 -7.07
C ALA A 177 -11.97 -3.36 -7.15
N PHE A 178 -12.07 -2.11 -7.61
CA PHE A 178 -13.32 -1.33 -7.63
C PHE A 178 -13.94 -1.08 -6.23
N GLY A 179 -13.15 -1.23 -5.17
CA GLY A 179 -13.53 -0.83 -3.81
C GLY A 179 -13.29 0.65 -3.51
N MET A 180 -13.68 1.04 -2.30
CA MET A 180 -13.38 2.34 -1.71
C MET A 180 -13.47 2.26 -0.18
N HIS A 181 -12.68 3.08 0.52
CA HIS A 181 -12.84 3.24 1.97
C HIS A 181 -13.93 4.28 2.26
N PHE A 182 -15.16 3.80 2.39
CA PHE A 182 -16.32 4.64 2.68
C PHE A 182 -17.32 3.85 3.53
N CYS A 183 -17.48 4.23 4.80
CA CYS A 183 -18.41 3.59 5.71
C CYS A 183 -19.80 4.23 5.58
N ASP A 184 -20.78 3.48 5.12
CA ASP A 184 -22.15 3.95 4.95
C ASP A 184 -23.16 2.82 5.17
N HIS A 185 -24.33 3.18 5.69
CA HIS A 185 -25.47 2.28 5.79
C HIS A 185 -26.05 1.90 4.42
N ARG A 186 -25.88 2.75 3.40
CA ARG A 186 -26.20 2.44 2.00
C ARG A 186 -25.32 1.31 1.51
N THR A 187 -25.97 0.28 0.98
CA THR A 187 -25.29 -0.93 0.50
C THR A 187 -24.71 -0.72 -0.89
N PHE A 188 -25.40 0.06 -1.73
CA PHE A 188 -25.01 0.33 -3.11
C PHE A 188 -24.55 1.77 -3.29
N ASP A 189 -23.91 2.02 -4.42
CA ASP A 189 -23.45 3.30 -4.95
C ASP A 189 -24.61 4.24 -5.34
N GLU A 190 -25.53 4.53 -4.42
CA GLU A 190 -26.72 5.36 -4.70
C GLU A 190 -26.41 6.86 -4.88
N ASP A 191 -25.31 7.33 -4.31
CA ASP A 191 -24.94 8.75 -4.24
C ASP A 191 -23.51 8.93 -4.75
N LEU A 192 -23.40 9.17 -6.06
CA LEU A 192 -22.13 9.27 -6.75
C LEU A 192 -21.26 10.41 -6.22
N GLU A 193 -21.87 11.57 -5.92
CA GLU A 193 -21.14 12.77 -5.47
C GLU A 193 -20.48 12.53 -4.12
N ALA A 194 -21.16 11.81 -3.21
CA ALA A 194 -20.61 11.48 -1.90
C ALA A 194 -19.40 10.52 -1.97
N ILE A 195 -19.37 9.60 -2.94
CA ILE A 195 -18.38 8.51 -2.99
C ILE A 195 -17.23 8.75 -3.96
N GLU A 196 -17.37 9.67 -4.91
CA GLU A 196 -16.41 9.83 -6.02
C GLU A 196 -14.99 10.16 -5.54
N ALA A 197 -14.87 10.99 -4.51
CA ALA A 197 -13.58 11.37 -3.94
C ALA A 197 -12.84 10.17 -3.32
N ASP A 198 -13.53 9.39 -2.47
CA ASP A 198 -12.95 8.20 -1.85
C ASP A 198 -12.66 7.09 -2.87
N PHE A 199 -13.54 6.91 -3.87
CA PHE A 199 -13.32 5.96 -4.96
C PHE A 199 -12.10 6.31 -5.82
N ARG A 200 -11.93 7.61 -6.12
CA ARG A 200 -10.75 8.12 -6.83
C ARG A 200 -9.49 7.96 -6.00
N PHE A 201 -9.54 8.33 -4.72
CA PHE A 201 -8.40 8.25 -3.82
C PHE A 201 -7.94 6.80 -3.63
N TYR A 202 -8.88 5.88 -3.42
CA TYR A 202 -8.62 4.45 -3.33
C TYR A 202 -7.92 3.91 -4.58
N TYR A 203 -8.40 4.31 -5.77
CA TYR A 203 -7.73 3.98 -7.03
C TYR A 203 -6.30 4.50 -7.05
N ASP A 204 -6.08 5.79 -6.77
CA ASP A 204 -4.75 6.42 -6.88
C ASP A 204 -3.72 5.73 -5.98
N CYS A 205 -4.13 5.29 -4.79
CA CYS A 205 -3.27 4.61 -3.82
C CYS A 205 -3.01 3.14 -4.16
N LEU A 206 -4.05 2.35 -4.45
CA LEU A 206 -3.93 0.88 -4.51
C LEU A 206 -3.87 0.32 -5.94
N MET A 207 -4.64 0.91 -6.84
CA MET A 207 -4.86 0.35 -8.19
C MET A 207 -4.03 1.05 -9.26
N GLY A 208 -3.79 2.36 -9.13
CA GLY A 208 -3.00 3.18 -10.05
C GLY A 208 -1.62 2.60 -10.33
N PRO A 209 -0.81 2.25 -9.31
CA PRO A 209 0.50 1.62 -9.50
C PRO A 209 0.44 0.31 -10.31
N ASN A 210 -0.73 -0.34 -10.34
CA ASN A 210 -1.00 -1.61 -11.01
C ASN A 210 -1.88 -1.45 -12.26
N SER A 211 -1.96 -0.25 -12.83
CA SER A 211 -2.87 0.11 -13.95
C SER A 211 -2.85 -0.87 -15.13
N ARG A 212 -1.69 -1.47 -15.48
CA ARG A 212 -1.60 -2.50 -16.54
C ARG A 212 -2.29 -3.80 -16.14
N SER A 213 -2.10 -4.25 -14.91
CA SER A 213 -2.77 -5.42 -14.36
C SER A 213 -4.28 -5.21 -14.36
N LEU A 214 -4.73 -3.99 -14.01
CA LEU A 214 -6.15 -3.64 -14.01
C LEU A 214 -6.74 -3.74 -15.42
N LEU A 215 -6.11 -3.13 -16.44
CA LEU A 215 -6.57 -3.22 -17.82
C LEU A 215 -6.63 -4.66 -18.34
N ASN A 216 -5.68 -5.51 -17.94
CA ASN A 216 -5.70 -6.93 -18.28
C ASN A 216 -6.84 -7.68 -17.58
N ALA A 217 -7.13 -7.37 -16.32
CA ALA A 217 -8.26 -7.93 -15.59
C ALA A 217 -9.59 -7.49 -16.22
N MET A 218 -9.75 -6.20 -16.56
CA MET A 218 -10.94 -5.67 -17.25
C MET A 218 -11.16 -6.34 -18.61
N LYS A 219 -10.09 -6.64 -19.36
CA LYS A 219 -10.21 -7.41 -20.61
C LYS A 219 -10.82 -8.79 -20.38
N ARG A 220 -10.36 -9.51 -19.34
CA ARG A 220 -10.89 -10.83 -18.97
C ARG A 220 -12.33 -10.73 -18.44
N MET A 221 -12.66 -9.68 -17.69
CA MET A 221 -14.03 -9.40 -17.25
C MET A 221 -14.99 -9.28 -18.43
N GLY A 222 -14.54 -8.69 -19.55
CA GLY A 222 -15.33 -8.60 -20.79
C GLY A 222 -15.74 -9.96 -21.39
N GLU A 223 -15.04 -11.04 -21.05
CA GLU A 223 -15.34 -12.41 -21.51
C GLU A 223 -16.45 -13.08 -20.65
N LEU A 224 -16.79 -12.51 -19.49
CA LEU A 224 -17.81 -13.04 -18.58
C LEU A 224 -19.25 -12.74 -19.07
N GLY A 225 -19.43 -11.80 -19.99
CA GLY A 225 -20.74 -11.31 -20.39
C GLY A 225 -21.24 -10.18 -19.49
N LYS A 226 -22.57 -10.08 -19.31
CA LYS A 226 -23.16 -8.99 -18.53
C LYS A 226 -22.83 -9.15 -17.04
N ILE A 227 -22.20 -8.12 -16.47
CA ILE A 227 -22.02 -7.94 -15.03
C ILE A 227 -23.11 -6.97 -14.57
N LYS A 228 -23.92 -7.38 -13.59
CA LYS A 228 -25.00 -6.56 -13.02
C LYS A 228 -24.53 -5.82 -11.77
N ILE A 229 -23.72 -6.45 -10.93
CA ILE A 229 -23.18 -5.87 -9.69
C ILE A 229 -21.70 -6.20 -9.60
N ILE A 230 -20.89 -5.23 -9.17
CA ILE A 230 -19.54 -5.51 -8.66
C ILE A 230 -19.59 -5.43 -7.13
N ALA A 231 -19.31 -6.57 -6.50
CA ALA A 231 -19.32 -6.77 -5.07
C ALA A 231 -17.87 -6.75 -4.53
N SER A 232 -17.42 -5.57 -4.10
CA SER A 232 -16.05 -5.30 -3.62
C SER A 232 -15.88 -5.61 -2.13
N GLY A 233 -14.65 -5.74 -1.65
CA GLY A 233 -14.31 -5.95 -0.23
C GLY A 233 -14.50 -4.70 0.64
N HIS A 234 -14.55 -3.52 0.04
CA HIS A 234 -14.65 -2.24 0.75
C HIS A 234 -15.67 -1.29 0.14
N GLY A 235 -16.45 -0.64 1.00
CA GLY A 235 -17.38 0.42 0.66
C GLY A 235 -18.74 -0.08 0.20
N PRO A 236 -19.55 0.80 -0.42
CA PRO A 236 -20.74 0.42 -1.16
C PRO A 236 -20.43 -0.44 -2.38
N LEU A 237 -21.36 -1.32 -2.75
CA LEU A 237 -21.27 -2.18 -3.93
C LEU A 237 -21.66 -1.40 -5.19
N LEU A 238 -21.07 -1.72 -6.33
CA LEU A 238 -21.36 -1.00 -7.57
C LEU A 238 -22.56 -1.64 -8.28
N TYR A 239 -23.63 -0.88 -8.45
CA TYR A 239 -24.86 -1.29 -9.13
C TYR A 239 -25.49 -0.15 -9.93
N HIS A 240 -25.76 0.98 -9.30
CA HIS A 240 -26.43 2.14 -9.90
C HIS A 240 -25.52 2.92 -10.87
N HIS A 241 -24.24 3.01 -10.53
CA HIS A 241 -23.22 3.74 -11.30
C HIS A 241 -22.09 2.81 -11.77
N LEU A 242 -22.36 1.51 -11.88
CA LEU A 242 -21.39 0.49 -12.28
C LEU A 242 -20.66 0.84 -13.59
N GLU A 243 -21.40 1.23 -14.63
CA GLU A 243 -20.80 1.58 -15.93
C GLU A 243 -19.87 2.80 -15.81
N THR A 244 -20.33 3.86 -15.15
CA THR A 244 -19.55 5.09 -14.93
C THR A 244 -18.28 4.83 -14.11
N LEU A 245 -18.40 4.10 -13.00
CA LEU A 245 -17.29 3.85 -12.08
C LEU A 245 -16.26 2.86 -12.67
N THR A 246 -16.70 1.87 -13.46
CA THR A 246 -15.78 1.01 -14.20
C THR A 246 -15.09 1.77 -15.34
N GLU A 247 -15.81 2.65 -16.04
CA GLU A 247 -15.23 3.55 -17.05
C GLU A 247 -14.19 4.49 -16.43
N HIS A 248 -14.41 5.00 -15.22
CA HIS A 248 -13.42 5.78 -14.47
C HIS A 248 -12.12 5.00 -14.29
N TYR A 249 -12.17 3.78 -13.74
CA TYR A 249 -11.00 2.90 -13.58
C TYR A 249 -10.28 2.61 -14.90
N GLN A 250 -11.04 2.38 -15.98
CA GLN A 250 -10.49 2.18 -17.32
C GLN A 250 -9.77 3.43 -17.82
N ASN A 251 -10.41 4.58 -17.76
CA ASN A 251 -9.88 5.85 -18.23
C ASN A 251 -8.65 6.29 -17.43
N TRP A 252 -8.69 6.17 -16.11
CA TRP A 252 -7.56 6.47 -15.24
C TRP A 252 -6.38 5.54 -15.54
N SER A 253 -6.63 4.24 -15.72
CA SER A 253 -5.57 3.28 -16.03
C SER A 253 -5.01 3.44 -17.43
N GLN A 254 -5.83 3.77 -18.42
CA GLN A 254 -5.36 4.12 -19.75
C GLN A 254 -4.51 5.40 -19.73
N LYS A 255 -4.93 6.42 -18.96
CA LYS A 255 -4.14 7.64 -18.78
C LYS A 255 -2.82 7.32 -18.09
N GLN A 256 -2.82 6.57 -16.99
CA GLN A 256 -1.61 6.21 -16.25
C GLN A 256 -0.66 5.35 -17.09
N THR A 257 -1.16 4.34 -17.80
CA THR A 257 -0.34 3.54 -18.71
C THR A 257 0.14 4.33 -19.92
N LYS A 258 -0.63 5.31 -20.44
CA LYS A 258 -0.18 6.23 -21.49
C LYS A 258 0.85 7.21 -20.97
N THR A 259 0.73 7.73 -19.76
CA THR A 259 1.72 8.59 -19.12
C THR A 259 2.98 7.77 -18.87
N GLU A 260 2.89 6.58 -18.27
CA GLU A 260 4.02 5.66 -18.14
C GLU A 260 4.62 5.27 -19.49
N ASN A 261 3.81 5.08 -20.53
CA ASN A 261 4.31 4.73 -21.86
C ASN A 261 4.88 5.96 -22.55
N THR A 262 4.39 7.17 -22.31
CA THR A 262 4.95 8.43 -22.81
C THR A 262 6.21 8.77 -22.03
N GLU A 263 6.29 8.50 -20.74
CA GLU A 263 7.51 8.56 -19.93
C GLU A 263 8.46 7.45 -20.34
N LYS A 264 8.00 6.22 -20.61
CA LYS A 264 8.83 5.12 -21.15
C LYS A 264 9.21 5.35 -22.61
N THR A 265 8.45 6.11 -23.38
CA THR A 265 8.74 6.46 -24.80
C THR A 265 9.58 7.72 -24.87
N ASN A 266 9.42 8.67 -23.95
CA ASN A 266 10.36 9.75 -23.69
C ASN A 266 11.65 9.18 -23.11
N ASN A 267 11.60 8.15 -22.25
CA ASN A 267 12.72 7.36 -21.72
C ASN A 267 13.29 6.36 -22.75
N LYS A 268 12.53 5.95 -23.77
CA LYS A 268 13.03 5.16 -24.92
C LYS A 268 13.54 6.05 -26.05
N GLN A 269 13.05 7.27 -26.21
CA GLN A 269 13.67 8.34 -27.00
C GLN A 269 14.88 8.94 -26.26
N THR A 270 14.94 8.81 -24.92
CA THR A 270 16.18 8.89 -24.12
C THR A 270 16.84 7.52 -23.87
N LYS A 271 16.52 6.51 -24.70
CA LYS A 271 17.50 5.52 -25.19
C LYS A 271 17.74 5.86 -26.66
N SER A 272 18.36 6.99 -26.97
CA SER A 272 19.68 7.36 -26.48
C SER A 272 19.72 8.74 -25.83
N LEU A 273 19.79 8.82 -24.51
CA LEU A 273 20.84 9.66 -23.95
C LEU A 273 22.15 9.12 -24.55
N ASP A 274 22.88 9.98 -25.26
CA ASP A 274 24.25 9.66 -25.68
C ASP A 274 24.96 9.04 -24.47
N VAL A 275 25.52 7.83 -24.63
CA VAL A 275 26.31 7.15 -23.60
C VAL A 275 27.37 8.09 -23.02
N ASN A 276 27.82 9.07 -23.81
CA ASN A 276 28.70 10.13 -23.35
C ASN A 276 28.03 11.09 -22.36
N MET A 277 26.75 11.45 -22.55
CA MET A 277 26.00 12.30 -21.61
C MET A 277 25.80 11.61 -20.26
N GLU A 278 25.44 10.32 -20.24
CA GLU A 278 25.25 9.62 -18.96
C GLU A 278 26.57 9.41 -18.20
N LYS A 279 27.66 9.13 -18.94
CA LYS A 279 29.01 9.08 -18.39
C LYS A 279 29.47 10.45 -17.90
N ALA A 280 29.16 11.52 -18.62
CA ALA A 280 29.45 12.89 -18.23
C ALA A 280 28.70 13.28 -16.95
N LEU A 281 27.40 12.96 -16.85
CA LEU A 281 26.62 13.15 -15.63
C LEU A 281 27.19 12.33 -14.47
N GLY A 282 27.68 11.11 -14.73
CA GLY A 282 28.40 10.29 -13.76
C GLY A 282 29.70 10.91 -13.23
N ARG A 283 30.27 11.91 -13.92
CA ARG A 283 31.46 12.64 -13.46
C ARG A 283 31.17 13.69 -12.41
N ILE A 284 29.90 14.01 -12.15
CA ILE A 284 29.53 14.83 -10.99
C ILE A 284 29.86 14.05 -9.73
N SER A 285 30.93 14.48 -9.06
CA SER A 285 31.34 13.93 -7.76
C SER A 285 30.43 14.47 -6.66
N SER A 286 30.18 13.63 -5.67
CA SER A 286 29.36 13.98 -4.52
C SER A 286 29.99 13.45 -3.24
N GLY A 287 29.98 14.23 -2.18
CA GLY A 287 30.31 13.70 -0.85
C GLY A 287 29.30 12.64 -0.41
N LEU A 288 29.69 11.82 0.56
CA LEU A 288 28.81 10.90 1.26
C LEU A 288 28.44 11.50 2.60
N TYR A 289 27.13 11.54 2.83
CA TYR A 289 26.54 12.13 4.02
C TYR A 289 25.46 11.21 4.58
N ILE A 290 25.11 11.41 5.85
CA ILE A 290 23.91 10.85 6.45
C ILE A 290 23.09 11.99 7.03
N ILE A 291 21.84 12.05 6.62
CA ILE A 291 20.84 12.94 7.21
C ILE A 291 20.20 12.20 8.37
N THR A 292 20.07 12.87 9.51
CA THR A 292 19.42 12.35 10.71
C THR A 292 18.49 13.41 11.25
N ALA A 293 17.26 13.03 11.57
CA ALA A 293 16.25 13.95 12.07
C ALA A 293 15.49 13.32 13.24
N LYS A 294 15.02 14.17 14.17
CA LYS A 294 14.16 13.77 15.28
C LYS A 294 13.03 14.78 15.47
N LYS A 295 11.80 14.29 15.64
CA LYS A 295 10.62 15.09 15.97
C LYS A 295 9.75 14.33 16.97
N GLY A 296 9.67 14.86 18.20
CA GLY A 296 9.08 14.12 19.32
C GLY A 296 9.84 12.81 19.58
N GLU A 297 9.11 11.70 19.65
CA GLU A 297 9.69 10.35 19.83
C GLU A 297 10.15 9.71 18.51
N ILE A 298 9.85 10.31 17.36
CA ILE A 298 10.20 9.76 16.05
C ILE A 298 11.59 10.25 15.65
N SER A 299 12.47 9.31 15.29
CA SER A 299 13.78 9.60 14.71
C SER A 299 14.06 8.69 13.53
N ASP A 300 14.65 9.24 12.47
CA ASP A 300 15.07 8.47 11.30
C ASP A 300 16.36 9.04 10.69
N GLY A 301 16.96 8.30 9.78
CA GLY A 301 18.14 8.72 9.05
C GLY A 301 18.30 8.02 7.71
N MET A 302 18.95 8.73 6.77
CA MET A 302 19.18 8.21 5.42
C MET A 302 20.55 8.60 4.87
N MET A 303 21.08 7.76 3.98
CA MET A 303 22.22 8.13 3.15
C MET A 303 21.83 9.25 2.17
N ALA A 304 22.70 10.25 2.06
CA ALA A 304 22.60 11.34 1.09
C ALA A 304 23.91 11.50 0.31
N SER A 305 23.80 11.90 -0.96
CA SER A 305 24.97 12.30 -1.77
C SER A 305 24.74 13.55 -2.61
N TRP A 306 23.48 13.97 -2.82
CA TRP A 306 23.17 15.17 -3.55
C TRP A 306 23.07 16.36 -2.61
N VAL A 307 24.24 16.85 -2.20
CA VAL A 307 24.40 17.99 -1.28
C VAL A 307 25.35 19.00 -1.90
N ALA A 308 24.94 20.28 -1.96
CA ALA A 308 25.75 21.35 -2.53
C ALA A 308 25.56 22.66 -1.74
N GLN A 309 26.65 23.39 -1.46
CA GLN A 309 26.55 24.71 -0.84
C GLN A 309 25.82 25.69 -1.77
N ALA A 310 24.90 26.47 -1.21
CA ALA A 310 23.99 27.32 -1.97
C ALA A 310 23.96 28.78 -1.50
N SER A 311 24.44 29.08 -0.28
CA SER A 311 24.49 30.45 0.24
C SER A 311 25.62 30.66 1.26
N PHE A 312 26.10 31.90 1.34
CA PHE A 312 27.01 32.39 2.39
C PHE A 312 26.30 33.23 3.46
N GLN A 313 25.13 33.80 3.15
CA GLN A 313 24.38 34.67 4.06
C GLN A 313 22.86 34.47 3.91
N PRO A 314 22.19 33.81 4.87
CA PRO A 314 22.79 32.94 5.90
C PRO A 314 23.56 31.76 5.25
N LEU A 315 24.46 31.13 6.00
CA LEU A 315 25.14 29.91 5.53
C LEU A 315 24.08 28.86 5.15
N GLY A 316 24.13 28.38 3.91
CA GLY A 316 23.08 27.50 3.40
C GLY A 316 23.54 26.57 2.29
N PHE A 317 22.80 25.48 2.13
CA PHE A 317 23.08 24.42 1.19
C PHE A 317 21.79 23.75 0.72
N THR A 318 21.87 23.00 -0.38
CA THR A 318 20.77 22.21 -0.89
C THR A 318 20.99 20.73 -0.65
N ILE A 319 19.88 20.00 -0.50
CA ILE A 319 19.83 18.53 -0.48
C ILE A 319 18.75 18.09 -1.45
N ALA A 320 19.00 17.06 -2.25
CA ALA A 320 17.95 16.38 -3.01
C ALA A 320 17.55 15.05 -2.35
N VAL A 321 16.25 14.87 -2.12
CA VAL A 321 15.65 13.72 -1.44
C VAL A 321 14.60 13.08 -2.36
N ALA A 322 14.64 11.75 -2.54
CA ALA A 322 13.66 11.05 -3.37
C ALA A 322 12.27 11.06 -2.69
N HIS A 323 11.20 11.08 -3.48
CA HIS A 323 9.82 11.19 -2.97
C HIS A 323 9.40 10.01 -2.07
N ASP A 324 9.94 8.82 -2.32
CA ASP A 324 9.61 7.57 -1.63
C ASP A 324 10.34 7.36 -0.29
N ARG A 325 11.09 8.36 0.18
CA ARG A 325 11.87 8.24 1.42
C ARG A 325 11.04 8.60 2.66
N PRO A 326 10.92 7.72 3.67
CA PRO A 326 10.15 7.98 4.89
C PRO A 326 10.57 9.25 5.65
N ILE A 327 11.88 9.57 5.62
CA ILE A 327 12.44 10.75 6.28
C ILE A 327 11.87 12.08 5.75
N ASN A 328 11.20 12.10 4.59
CA ASN A 328 10.51 13.30 4.07
C ASN A 328 9.54 13.89 5.11
N ASN A 329 8.91 13.07 5.94
CA ASN A 329 8.00 13.53 7.00
C ASN A 329 8.70 14.31 8.12
N LEU A 330 10.04 14.24 8.20
CA LEU A 330 10.89 14.94 9.17
C LEU A 330 11.68 16.09 8.54
N LEU A 331 11.44 16.40 7.26
CA LEU A 331 12.18 17.40 6.48
C LEU A 331 11.23 18.40 5.79
N GLN A 332 10.19 18.84 6.50
CA GLN A 332 9.30 19.91 6.03
C GLN A 332 9.92 21.29 6.31
N PRO A 333 9.49 22.36 5.62
CA PRO A 333 9.90 23.72 5.98
C PRO A 333 9.66 24.02 7.47
N GLY A 334 10.70 24.51 8.16
CA GLY A 334 10.75 24.72 9.60
C GLY A 334 11.24 23.51 10.42
N ASP A 335 11.36 22.32 9.82
CA ASP A 335 11.94 21.17 10.51
C ASP A 335 13.47 21.28 10.58
N ARG A 336 14.02 20.74 11.67
CA ARG A 336 15.45 20.70 11.93
C ARG A 336 16.01 19.29 11.80
N PHE A 337 17.23 19.20 11.31
CA PHE A 337 17.94 17.94 11.12
C PHE A 337 19.46 18.14 11.27
N ILE A 338 20.21 17.05 11.21
CA ILE A 338 21.67 17.06 11.15
C ILE A 338 22.16 16.44 9.85
N LEU A 339 23.10 17.12 9.21
CA LEU A 339 23.91 16.55 8.13
C LEU A 339 25.23 16.03 8.71
N ASN A 340 25.41 14.72 8.72
CA ASN A 340 26.64 14.05 9.15
C ASN A 340 27.53 13.80 7.92
N VAL A 341 28.72 14.39 7.90
CA VAL A 341 29.71 14.21 6.84
C VAL A 341 30.52 12.96 7.12
N LEU A 342 30.62 12.03 6.16
CA LEU A 342 31.35 10.77 6.38
C LEU A 342 32.83 10.92 6.02
N ALA A 343 33.70 10.28 6.82
CA ALA A 343 35.14 10.26 6.59
C ALA A 343 35.53 9.21 5.54
N GLU A 344 36.43 9.57 4.63
CA GLU A 344 37.10 8.63 3.75
C GLU A 344 37.86 7.57 4.58
N GLY A 345 37.80 6.31 4.14
CA GLY A 345 38.37 5.17 4.87
C GLY A 345 37.56 4.68 6.07
N ASN A 346 36.54 5.42 6.54
CA ASN A 346 35.74 5.03 7.72
C ASN A 346 34.22 5.28 7.55
N TYR A 347 33.66 4.93 6.37
CA TYR A 347 32.24 5.14 6.08
C TYR A 347 31.45 3.86 5.74
N GLN A 348 32.13 2.70 5.59
CA GLN A 348 31.50 1.49 5.04
C GLN A 348 30.42 0.91 5.94
N GLU A 349 30.66 0.85 7.25
CA GLU A 349 29.68 0.30 8.21
C GLU A 349 28.45 1.19 8.32
N LEU A 350 28.64 2.51 8.49
CA LEU A 350 27.54 3.48 8.47
C LEU A 350 26.76 3.41 7.15
N LYS A 351 27.46 3.37 6.01
CA LYS A 351 26.82 3.22 4.70
C LYS A 351 25.98 1.93 4.62
N LYS A 352 26.53 0.79 5.03
CA LYS A 352 25.82 -0.50 5.03
C LYS A 352 24.60 -0.44 5.93
N HIS A 353 24.68 0.24 7.07
CA HIS A 353 23.58 0.40 8.01
C HIS A 353 22.44 1.25 7.43
N PHE A 354 22.74 2.45 6.96
CA PHE A 354 21.73 3.41 6.49
C PHE A 354 21.23 3.14 5.06
N LEU A 355 21.77 2.11 4.37
CA LEU A 355 21.20 1.56 3.14
C LEU A 355 20.19 0.44 3.38
N LYS A 356 20.13 -0.16 4.58
CA LYS A 356 19.17 -1.24 4.87
C LYS A 356 17.75 -0.69 4.92
N ARG A 357 16.83 -1.38 4.24
CA ARG A 357 15.40 -1.27 4.54
C ARG A 357 15.15 -1.86 5.92
N LEU A 358 14.43 -1.13 6.76
CA LEU A 358 14.00 -1.59 8.08
C LEU A 358 12.51 -1.89 8.03
N LEU A 359 12.10 -2.90 8.79
CA LEU A 359 10.69 -3.18 9.02
C LEU A 359 10.09 -2.09 9.95
N PRO A 360 8.78 -1.83 9.86
CA PRO A 360 8.10 -0.92 10.77
C PRO A 360 8.38 -1.24 12.24
N GLY A 361 8.63 -0.21 13.06
CA GLY A 361 8.91 -0.35 14.50
C GLY A 361 10.36 -0.69 14.88
N MET A 362 11.25 -0.95 13.92
CA MET A 362 12.68 -1.13 14.20
C MET A 362 13.39 0.22 14.42
N ASP A 363 14.26 0.27 15.43
CA ASP A 363 15.11 1.43 15.69
C ASP A 363 16.17 1.61 14.59
N ARG A 364 16.10 2.74 13.87
CA ARG A 364 17.05 3.14 12.83
C ARG A 364 18.48 3.28 13.35
N PHE A 365 18.67 3.59 14.62
CA PHE A 365 19.97 3.85 15.22
C PHE A 365 20.51 2.69 16.06
N ALA A 366 19.84 1.53 16.05
CA ALA A 366 20.27 0.35 16.77
C ALA A 366 21.71 -0.05 16.40
N GLY A 367 22.60 -0.05 17.40
CA GLY A 367 24.02 -0.38 17.23
C GLY A 367 24.89 0.75 16.64
N VAL A 368 24.33 1.93 16.38
CA VAL A 368 25.06 3.11 15.91
C VAL A 368 25.34 4.04 17.09
N LYS A 369 26.60 4.46 17.24
CA LYS A 369 26.98 5.43 18.29
C LYS A 369 26.65 6.85 17.84
N PHE A 370 25.85 7.55 18.64
CA PHE A 370 25.48 8.94 18.39
C PHE A 370 25.33 9.72 19.70
N GLN A 371 25.30 11.05 19.58
CA GLN A 371 24.97 11.98 20.64
C GLN A 371 23.91 12.98 20.14
N PRO A 372 23.04 13.54 20.99
CA PRO A 372 22.07 14.54 20.55
C PRO A 372 22.76 15.88 20.21
N GLY A 373 22.36 16.50 19.09
CA GLY A 373 22.68 17.90 18.78
C GLY A 373 21.82 18.88 19.57
N LYS A 374 22.05 20.19 19.39
CA LYS A 374 21.25 21.24 20.02
C LYS A 374 19.80 21.21 19.55
N ASN A 375 19.56 20.85 18.29
CA ASN A 375 18.22 20.63 17.74
C ASN A 375 17.60 19.27 18.12
N GLY A 376 18.26 18.46 18.96
CA GLY A 376 17.78 17.17 19.42
C GLY A 376 17.95 16.01 18.43
N SER A 377 18.34 16.28 17.19
CA SER A 377 18.60 15.22 16.20
C SER A 377 19.92 14.49 16.51
N PRO A 378 20.11 13.25 16.01
CA PRO A 378 21.35 12.50 16.23
C PRO A 378 22.57 13.06 15.49
N ILE A 379 23.68 13.29 16.20
CA ILE A 379 25.03 13.48 15.65
C ILE A 379 25.75 12.13 15.70
N LEU A 380 26.18 11.59 14.57
CA LEU A 380 26.89 10.32 14.53
C LEU A 380 28.34 10.50 15.00
N ASN A 381 28.78 9.68 15.97
CA ASN A 381 30.10 9.85 16.57
C ASN A 381 31.25 9.56 15.60
N ASP A 382 31.02 8.66 14.63
CA ASP A 382 32.00 8.29 13.61
C ASP A 382 31.98 9.24 12.39
N ALA A 383 31.18 10.32 12.42
CA ALA A 383 31.18 11.34 11.37
C ALA A 383 32.42 12.25 11.43
N LEU A 384 32.92 12.63 10.25
CA LEU A 384 34.02 13.59 10.07
C LEU A 384 33.65 14.98 10.61
N ALA A 385 32.42 15.40 10.34
CA ALA A 385 31.85 16.66 10.75
C ALA A 385 30.32 16.52 10.85
N TYR A 386 29.69 17.42 11.59
CA TYR A 386 28.24 17.56 11.60
C TYR A 386 27.82 19.01 11.39
N ILE A 387 26.63 19.19 10.85
CA ILE A 387 26.01 20.49 10.61
C ILE A 387 24.57 20.41 11.10
N GLU A 388 24.18 21.27 12.03
CA GLU A 388 22.80 21.44 12.48
C GLU A 388 22.08 22.42 11.56
N CYS A 389 20.92 22.03 11.05
CA CYS A 389 20.29 22.69 9.93
C CYS A 389 18.79 22.84 10.11
N GLU A 390 18.22 23.86 9.49
CA GLU A 390 16.77 24.06 9.32
C GLU A 390 16.41 24.04 7.83
N VAL A 391 15.31 23.38 7.49
CA VAL A 391 14.74 23.41 6.13
C VAL A 391 13.98 24.71 5.93
N ILE A 392 14.37 25.52 4.94
CA ILE A 392 13.73 26.82 4.67
C ILE A 392 12.70 26.72 3.56
N SER A 393 13.02 26.02 2.48
CA SER A 393 12.10 25.89 1.34
C SER A 393 12.35 24.62 0.55
N ARG A 394 11.40 24.30 -0.34
CA ARG A 394 11.46 23.13 -1.20
C ARG A 394 11.15 23.47 -2.65
N MET A 395 11.74 22.72 -3.56
CA MET A 395 11.46 22.74 -4.99
C MET A 395 11.14 21.31 -5.44
N GLU A 396 10.01 21.15 -6.12
CA GLU A 396 9.60 19.86 -6.69
C GLU A 396 10.36 19.58 -7.99
N CYS A 397 10.90 18.37 -8.11
CA CYS A 397 11.44 17.80 -9.34
C CYS A 397 10.68 16.50 -9.66
N SER A 398 10.98 15.90 -10.81
CA SER A 398 10.25 14.71 -11.31
C SER A 398 10.22 13.55 -10.32
N ASP A 399 11.38 13.17 -9.76
CA ASP A 399 11.54 12.01 -8.89
C ASP A 399 12.15 12.35 -7.51
N HIS A 400 12.56 13.61 -7.34
CA HIS A 400 13.16 14.13 -6.12
C HIS A 400 12.56 15.48 -5.73
N ARG A 401 12.78 15.86 -4.49
CA ARG A 401 12.55 17.20 -3.96
C ARG A 401 13.88 17.80 -3.56
N ILE A 402 14.15 19.03 -4.01
CA ILE A 402 15.32 19.80 -3.56
C ILE A 402 14.90 20.63 -2.37
N LEU A 403 15.62 20.49 -1.25
CA LEU A 403 15.46 21.26 -0.04
C LEU A 403 16.54 22.33 0.02
N TYR A 404 16.18 23.58 0.25
CA TYR A 404 17.13 24.63 0.64
C TYR A 404 17.15 24.73 2.16
N CYS A 405 18.34 24.62 2.74
CA CYS A 405 18.54 24.55 4.19
C CYS A 405 19.55 25.60 4.65
N THR A 406 19.36 26.13 5.85
CA THR A 406 20.30 27.04 6.51
C THR A 406 20.99 26.37 7.68
N VAL A 407 22.23 26.77 7.94
CA VAL A 407 23.08 26.24 9.01
C VAL A 407 22.88 27.04 10.28
N GLU A 408 22.56 26.35 11.37
CA GLU A 408 22.43 26.93 12.71
C GLU A 408 23.70 26.70 13.57
N ASP A 409 24.35 25.54 13.41
CA ASP A 409 25.58 25.18 14.13
C ASP A 409 26.38 24.12 13.34
N GLY A 410 27.63 23.88 13.70
CA GLY A 410 28.42 22.81 13.10
C GLY A 410 29.82 22.68 13.67
N LYS A 411 30.39 21.48 13.56
CA LYS A 411 31.75 21.20 14.03
C LYS A 411 32.41 20.13 13.18
N VAL A 412 33.71 20.31 12.95
CA VAL A 412 34.59 19.27 12.41
C VAL A 412 35.15 18.46 13.58
N SER A 413 34.89 17.16 13.58
CA SER A 413 35.35 16.22 14.61
C SER A 413 36.79 15.77 14.40
N GLN A 414 37.23 15.65 13.13
CA GLN A 414 38.60 15.28 12.76
C GLN A 414 39.15 16.25 11.71
N THR A 415 40.04 17.16 12.11
CA THR A 415 40.48 18.29 11.28
C THR A 415 41.27 17.90 10.02
N ASN A 416 41.89 16.71 10.01
CA ASN A 416 42.73 16.24 8.90
C ASN A 416 42.05 15.16 8.05
N GLY A 417 40.81 14.78 8.36
CA GLY A 417 40.08 13.77 7.61
C GLY A 417 39.54 14.31 6.28
N LEU A 418 39.52 13.48 5.25
CA LEU A 418 38.90 13.80 3.98
C LEU A 418 37.45 13.34 3.97
N THR A 419 36.56 14.12 3.34
CA THR A 419 35.17 13.71 3.11
C THR A 419 35.16 12.52 2.15
N ALA A 420 34.45 11.45 2.53
CA ALA A 420 34.24 10.33 1.63
C ALA A 420 33.48 10.77 0.38
N VAL A 421 34.01 10.45 -0.80
CA VAL A 421 33.41 10.84 -2.09
C VAL A 421 32.81 9.62 -2.78
N ARG A 422 31.65 9.82 -3.38
CA ARG A 422 31.03 8.88 -4.30
C ARG A 422 31.36 9.25 -5.74
N HIS A 423 32.10 8.37 -6.40
CA HIS A 423 32.33 8.43 -7.84
C HIS A 423 31.38 7.48 -8.56
N ARG A 424 30.61 7.99 -9.53
CA ARG A 424 29.72 7.19 -10.36
C ARG A 424 30.37 6.96 -11.73
N LYS A 425 30.05 5.83 -12.35
CA LYS A 425 30.42 5.59 -13.76
C LYS A 425 29.35 6.12 -14.73
N VAL A 426 28.11 6.22 -14.24
CA VAL A 426 26.92 6.64 -14.99
C VAL A 426 26.00 7.41 -14.03
N GLY A 427 25.35 8.48 -14.49
CA GLY A 427 24.56 9.39 -13.64
C GLY A 427 23.07 9.08 -13.47
N ASN A 428 22.54 8.07 -14.15
CA ASN A 428 21.10 7.77 -14.25
C ASN A 428 20.59 6.68 -13.27
N TYR A 429 21.45 6.15 -12.38
CA TYR A 429 21.03 5.25 -11.30
C TYR A 429 21.92 5.38 -10.06
N TYR A 430 21.38 4.92 -8.92
CA TYR A 430 22.00 5.00 -7.60
C TYR A 430 22.64 3.68 -7.16
#